data_AF-A0A958FEZ4-F1
#
_entry.id   AF-A0A958FEZ4-F1
#
_cell.length_a   1.000
_cell.length_b   1.000
_cell.length_c   1.000
_cell.angle_alpha   90.00
_cell.angle_beta   90.00
_cell.angle_gamma   90.00
#
_symmetry.space_group_name_H-M   'P 1'
#
loop_
_entity.id
_entity.type
_entity.pdbx_description
1 polymer ?
#
loop_
_entity_poly.entity_id
_entity_poly.type
_entity_poly.pdbx_seq_one_letter_code
_entity_poly.pdbx_strand_id
1 'polypeptide(L)'
;TAPITTYPVVEGGAVYWGSASGAVYRVEIDGATASLNEYLNLPGEVRSLLFTGDDKSVIVGADDIVYRNGSEAQTVISGAYPPSGSRALALSGAGSLQELSEDGYASPEDGIHQFDGPAIAIRRAEDGAGGEAAPLSYLAAGNNQIYAFNYNLTLRDNFPVKIYNPAQSTSLFLTPLTGVFPDHRSEATDGIVVADPAGLIVGVGFDGKSLPDFPLALGDSLAASPVLADLDGDGDIELACVTIGGSVFAWDFSTVLEADVFYW
;
A
#
# COMPACT_ATOMS: atom_id res chain seq x y z
N THR A 1 25.10 -17.25 8.69
CA THR A 1 24.10 -16.18 8.89
C THR A 1 22.86 -16.58 8.16
N ALA A 2 21.68 -16.45 8.78
CA ALA A 2 20.43 -16.72 8.08
C ALA A 2 20.17 -15.65 7.00
N PRO A 3 19.55 -16.00 5.86
CA PRO A 3 19.15 -15.03 4.85
C PRO A 3 18.27 -13.91 5.41
N ILE A 4 18.41 -12.70 4.88
CA ILE A 4 17.47 -11.59 5.09
C ILE A 4 16.20 -11.92 4.31
N THR A 5 15.05 -11.80 4.96
CA THR A 5 13.74 -12.21 4.40
C THR A 5 12.74 -11.07 4.30
N THR A 6 13.04 -9.90 4.87
CA THR A 6 12.19 -8.71 4.79
C THR A 6 12.91 -7.56 4.11
N TYR A 7 12.14 -6.62 3.56
CA TYR A 7 12.67 -5.30 3.25
C TYR A 7 13.08 -4.59 4.55
N PRO A 8 14.16 -3.78 4.53
CA PRO A 8 14.54 -2.97 5.68
C PRO A 8 13.48 -1.91 5.99
N VAL A 9 13.19 -1.69 7.27
CA VAL A 9 12.27 -0.65 7.76
C VAL A 9 13.05 0.36 8.58
N VAL A 10 12.82 1.64 8.32
CA VAL A 10 13.42 2.74 9.10
C VAL A 10 12.39 3.19 10.13
N GLU A 11 12.75 3.15 11.41
CA GLU A 11 11.89 3.62 12.50
C GLU A 11 12.73 4.20 13.64
N GLY A 12 12.33 5.35 14.18
CA GLY A 12 12.99 5.95 15.35
C GLY A 12 14.51 6.17 15.17
N GLY A 13 14.97 6.46 13.95
CA GLY A 13 16.39 6.66 13.63
C GLY A 13 17.23 5.37 13.50
N ALA A 14 16.60 4.20 13.51
CA ALA A 14 17.25 2.90 13.32
C ALA A 14 16.70 2.17 12.08
N VAL A 15 17.49 1.26 11.53
CA VAL A 15 17.08 0.37 10.43
C VAL A 15 16.91 -1.04 10.97
N TYR A 16 15.79 -1.68 10.65
CA TYR A 16 15.41 -3.01 11.11
C TYR A 16 15.22 -3.96 9.93
N TRP A 17 15.55 -5.24 10.11
CA TRP A 17 15.22 -6.29 9.13
C TRP A 17 15.06 -7.65 9.79
N GLY A 18 14.20 -8.48 9.19
CA GLY A 18 13.96 -9.86 9.56
C GLY A 18 14.85 -10.86 8.83
N SER A 19 14.93 -12.07 9.38
CA SER A 19 15.68 -13.17 8.79
C SER A 19 14.94 -14.49 8.84
N ALA A 20 15.41 -15.44 8.03
CA ALA A 20 14.87 -16.81 7.98
C ALA A 20 15.00 -17.59 9.30
N SER A 21 15.87 -17.16 10.21
CA SER A 21 16.00 -17.78 11.54
C SER A 21 15.02 -17.24 12.58
N GLY A 22 14.19 -16.25 12.23
CA GLY A 22 13.31 -15.57 13.18
C GLY A 22 13.93 -14.40 13.93
N ALA A 23 15.23 -14.14 13.73
CA ALA A 23 15.87 -12.97 14.29
C ALA A 23 15.47 -11.71 13.54
N VAL A 24 15.06 -10.68 14.28
CA VAL A 24 14.92 -9.30 13.82
C VAL A 24 16.14 -8.53 14.29
N TYR A 25 16.90 -8.00 13.35
CA TYR A 25 18.08 -7.19 13.63
C TYR A 25 17.73 -5.71 13.59
N ARG A 26 18.51 -4.92 14.31
CA ARG A 26 18.42 -3.48 14.37
C ARG A 26 19.83 -2.89 14.27
N VAL A 27 20.00 -1.91 13.40
CA VAL A 27 21.19 -1.07 13.35
C VAL A 27 20.82 0.37 13.65
N GLU A 28 21.46 0.93 14.66
CA GLU A 28 21.44 2.38 14.92
C GLU A 28 22.65 3.00 14.25
N ILE A 29 22.44 4.14 13.59
CA ILE A 29 23.51 4.93 13.00
C ILE A 29 23.55 6.27 13.73
N ASP A 30 24.61 6.48 14.50
CA ASP A 30 24.90 7.74 15.18
C ASP A 30 26.19 8.34 14.59
N GLY A 31 26.00 9.34 13.72
CA GLY A 31 27.07 10.00 12.98
C GLY A 31 27.91 9.00 12.17
N ALA A 32 29.13 8.73 12.63
CA ALA A 32 30.08 7.83 11.98
C ALA A 32 30.10 6.41 12.55
N THR A 33 29.25 6.10 13.54
CA THR A 33 29.21 4.80 14.21
C THR A 33 27.92 4.06 13.91
N ALA A 34 28.02 2.75 13.74
CA ALA A 34 26.88 1.85 13.57
C ALA A 34 26.94 0.73 14.59
N SER A 35 25.85 0.50 15.32
CA SER A 35 25.74 -0.59 16.29
C SER A 35 24.66 -1.58 15.88
N LEU A 36 25.06 -2.81 15.59
CA LEU A 36 24.17 -3.92 15.24
C LEU A 36 23.77 -4.69 16.49
N ASN A 37 22.46 -4.84 16.71
CA ASN A 37 21.89 -5.62 17.80
C ASN A 37 20.79 -6.56 17.27
N GLU A 38 20.61 -7.69 17.94
CA GLU A 38 19.38 -8.48 17.81
C GLU A 38 18.28 -7.77 18.61
N TYR A 39 17.19 -7.40 17.94
CA TYR A 39 16.07 -6.69 18.54
C TYR A 39 15.04 -7.67 19.13
N LEU A 40 14.66 -8.68 18.35
CA LEU A 40 13.72 -9.73 18.73
C LEU A 40 14.12 -11.05 18.09
N ASN A 41 13.64 -12.15 18.67
CA ASN A 41 13.86 -13.49 18.14
C ASN A 41 12.55 -14.29 18.23
N LEU A 42 12.06 -14.71 17.07
CA LEU A 42 10.77 -15.39 16.91
C LEU A 42 10.98 -16.89 16.63
N PRO A 43 9.99 -17.74 16.94
CA PRO A 43 10.05 -19.19 16.71
C PRO A 43 10.25 -19.65 15.25
N GLY A 44 10.20 -18.75 14.26
CA GLY A 44 10.37 -19.07 12.85
C GLY A 44 10.63 -17.84 11.98
N GLU A 45 10.75 -18.04 10.67
CA GLU A 45 11.08 -17.01 9.69
C GLU A 45 10.26 -15.72 9.85
N VAL A 46 10.92 -14.58 9.78
CA VAL A 46 10.27 -13.27 9.72
C VAL A 46 9.83 -13.00 8.27
N ARG A 47 8.53 -12.98 8.00
CA ARG A 47 7.99 -12.76 6.64
C ARG A 47 7.68 -11.29 6.35
N SER A 48 7.22 -10.56 7.36
CA SER A 48 6.97 -9.13 7.24
C SER A 48 7.25 -8.42 8.56
N LEU A 49 7.69 -7.18 8.46
CA LEU A 49 7.98 -6.29 9.58
C LEU A 49 7.31 -4.94 9.30
N LEU A 50 6.54 -4.45 10.26
CA LEU A 50 5.92 -3.14 10.24
C LEU A 50 6.05 -2.49 11.63
N PHE A 51 6.31 -1.19 11.66
CA PHE A 51 6.15 -0.38 12.87
C PHE A 51 4.86 0.44 12.76
N THR A 52 4.02 0.37 13.79
CA THR A 52 2.80 1.17 13.88
C THR A 52 3.11 2.49 14.60
N GLY A 53 2.23 3.50 14.44
CA GLY A 53 2.48 4.87 14.94
C GLY A 53 2.53 5.05 16.46
N ASP A 54 2.47 3.96 17.22
CA ASP A 54 2.69 3.88 18.66
C ASP A 54 4.04 3.18 19.00
N ASP A 55 4.99 3.18 18.06
CA ASP A 55 6.30 2.51 18.10
C ASP A 55 6.21 0.98 18.33
N LYS A 56 5.02 0.38 18.17
CA LYS A 56 4.87 -1.06 18.34
C LYS A 56 5.30 -1.78 17.06
N SER A 57 6.14 -2.79 17.25
CA SER A 57 6.50 -3.70 16.16
C SER A 57 5.39 -4.71 15.95
N VAL A 58 4.90 -4.81 14.71
CA VAL A 58 3.98 -5.84 14.23
C VAL A 58 4.75 -6.71 13.25
N ILE A 59 4.91 -7.98 13.58
CA ILE A 59 5.73 -8.91 12.81
C ILE A 59 4.87 -10.11 12.41
N VAL A 60 4.82 -10.40 11.11
CA VAL A 60 4.22 -11.66 10.63
C VAL A 60 5.35 -12.68 10.49
N GLY A 61 5.32 -13.69 11.34
CA GLY A 61 6.29 -14.78 11.37
C GLY A 61 5.88 -16.00 10.54
N ALA A 62 6.58 -17.11 10.74
CA ALA A 62 6.19 -18.41 10.21
C ALA A 62 4.79 -18.82 10.69
N ASP A 63 4.12 -19.65 9.88
CA ASP A 63 2.76 -20.14 10.13
C ASP A 63 1.69 -19.04 10.27
N ASP A 64 1.97 -17.87 9.67
CA ASP A 64 1.09 -16.71 9.63
C ASP A 64 0.72 -16.18 11.04
N ILE A 65 1.60 -16.37 12.02
CA ILE A 65 1.46 -15.83 13.38
C ILE A 65 1.92 -14.37 13.42
N VAL A 66 1.10 -13.50 14.00
CA VAL A 66 1.43 -12.11 14.30
C VAL A 66 2.02 -12.02 15.69
N TYR A 67 3.21 -11.42 15.76
CA TYR A 67 3.86 -11.02 17.00
C TYR A 67 3.76 -9.51 17.15
N ARG A 68 3.38 -9.05 18.34
CA ARG A 68 3.47 -7.64 18.74
C ARG A 68 4.50 -7.49 19.84
N ASN A 69 5.54 -6.69 19.59
CA ASN A 69 6.64 -6.49 20.52
C ASN A 69 7.21 -7.81 21.06
N GLY A 70 7.35 -8.81 20.19
CA GLY A 70 7.88 -10.13 20.51
C GLY A 70 6.90 -11.12 21.16
N SER A 71 5.69 -10.69 21.52
CA SER A 71 4.65 -11.57 22.07
C SER A 71 3.69 -12.01 20.96
N GLU A 72 3.34 -13.29 20.91
CA GLU A 72 2.28 -13.78 20.04
C GLU A 72 0.97 -13.06 20.36
N ALA A 73 0.34 -12.50 19.33
CA ALA A 73 -0.84 -11.65 19.48
C ALA A 73 -2.06 -12.21 18.74
N GLN A 74 -1.87 -12.74 17.53
CA GLN A 74 -2.96 -13.16 16.64
C GLN A 74 -2.45 -14.11 15.58
N THR A 75 -3.33 -14.91 14.97
CA THR A 75 -3.03 -15.67 13.74
C THR A 75 -3.72 -15.00 12.54
N VAL A 76 -2.96 -14.74 11.47
CA VAL A 76 -3.48 -14.27 10.19
C VAL A 76 -3.86 -15.46 9.33
N ILE A 77 -4.75 -15.23 8.37
CA ILE A 77 -5.02 -16.21 7.32
C ILE A 77 -3.79 -16.38 6.43
N SER A 78 -3.52 -17.62 6.04
CA SER A 78 -2.33 -17.96 5.28
C SER A 78 -2.20 -17.21 3.96
N GLY A 79 -0.97 -16.81 3.65
CA GLY A 79 -0.67 -16.03 2.44
C GLY A 79 -1.02 -14.56 2.58
N ALA A 80 -0.88 -14.02 3.79
CA ALA A 80 -1.08 -12.60 4.01
C ALA A 80 0.02 -11.75 3.33
N TYR A 81 -0.37 -10.67 2.67
CA TYR A 81 0.53 -9.62 2.23
C TYR A 81 1.09 -8.86 3.43
N PRO A 82 2.24 -8.17 3.26
CA PRO A 82 2.79 -7.30 4.31
C PRO A 82 1.73 -6.35 4.87
N PRO A 83 1.59 -6.25 6.21
CA PRO A 83 0.63 -5.33 6.79
C PRO A 83 0.93 -3.87 6.42
N SER A 84 -0.11 -3.04 6.37
CA SER A 84 0.02 -1.61 6.05
C SER A 84 -0.70 -0.71 7.05
N GLY A 85 -0.20 0.52 7.18
CA GLY A 85 -0.82 1.58 7.98
C GLY A 85 -0.59 1.48 9.49
N SER A 86 -0.96 2.56 10.19
CA SER A 86 -0.71 2.68 11.64
C SER A 86 -1.57 1.77 12.52
N ARG A 87 -2.56 1.07 11.95
CA ARG A 87 -3.37 0.04 12.62
C ARG A 87 -3.05 -1.38 12.15
N ALA A 88 -2.00 -1.52 11.31
CA ALA A 88 -1.53 -2.77 10.74
C ALA A 88 -2.66 -3.64 10.14
N LEU A 89 -3.07 -3.31 8.91
CA LEU A 89 -4.05 -4.10 8.17
C LEU A 89 -3.37 -5.27 7.44
N ALA A 90 -3.80 -6.50 7.68
CA ALA A 90 -3.39 -7.66 6.91
C ALA A 90 -4.46 -8.05 5.87
N LEU A 91 -3.99 -8.36 4.66
CA LEU A 91 -4.80 -8.90 3.56
C LEU A 91 -4.30 -10.28 3.19
N SER A 92 -5.17 -11.22 2.84
CA SER A 92 -4.75 -12.49 2.21
C SER A 92 -5.27 -12.64 0.79
N GLY A 93 -4.53 -13.35 -0.07
CA GLY A 93 -5.01 -13.68 -1.43
C GLY A 93 -6.31 -14.50 -1.47
N ALA A 94 -6.70 -15.09 -0.33
CA ALA A 94 -7.99 -15.77 -0.16
C ALA A 94 -9.16 -14.81 0.15
N GLY A 95 -8.91 -13.50 0.23
CA GLY A 95 -9.94 -12.47 0.40
C GLY A 95 -10.18 -11.98 1.80
N SER A 96 -9.34 -12.39 2.76
CA SER A 96 -9.51 -11.97 4.14
C SER A 96 -8.87 -10.61 4.37
N LEU A 97 -9.60 -9.78 5.10
CA LEU A 97 -9.24 -8.45 5.54
C LEU A 97 -9.26 -8.46 7.07
N GLN A 98 -8.11 -8.23 7.71
CA GLN A 98 -7.99 -8.36 9.16
C GLN A 98 -7.24 -7.17 9.74
N GLU A 99 -7.91 -6.38 10.58
CA GLU A 99 -7.22 -5.44 11.44
C GLU A 99 -6.42 -6.19 12.49
N LEU A 100 -5.13 -5.88 12.59
CA LEU A 100 -4.29 -6.38 13.65
C LEU A 100 -4.37 -5.39 14.84
N SER A 101 -5.48 -5.42 15.58
CA SER A 101 -5.67 -4.68 16.84
C SER A 101 -5.39 -5.50 18.11
N GLU A 102 -5.16 -4.82 19.25
CA GLU A 102 -4.95 -5.45 20.57
C GLU A 102 -6.17 -6.24 21.07
N ASP A 103 -7.38 -5.74 20.78
CA ASP A 103 -8.62 -6.34 21.27
C ASP A 103 -9.11 -7.54 20.43
N GLY A 104 -8.41 -7.83 19.33
CA GLY A 104 -8.71 -8.94 18.45
C GLY A 104 -9.85 -8.66 17.45
N TYR A 105 -9.60 -9.12 16.23
CA TYR A 105 -10.53 -9.37 15.12
C TYR A 105 -11.76 -8.46 14.97
N ALA A 106 -11.64 -7.44 14.11
CA ALA A 106 -12.78 -6.91 13.37
C ALA A 106 -12.63 -7.33 11.89
N SER A 107 -13.46 -8.26 11.43
CA SER A 107 -13.79 -8.41 10.00
C SER A 107 -15.16 -7.80 9.82
N PRO A 108 -15.25 -6.52 9.45
CA PRO A 108 -16.54 -5.84 9.38
C PRO A 108 -17.26 -6.09 8.06
N GLU A 109 -16.63 -6.79 7.11
CA GLU A 109 -17.25 -7.22 5.85
C GLU A 109 -17.18 -8.75 5.69
N ASP A 110 -18.29 -9.36 5.27
CA ASP A 110 -18.43 -10.81 5.03
C ASP A 110 -18.12 -11.20 3.57
N GLY A 111 -17.47 -10.32 2.80
CA GLY A 111 -17.18 -10.50 1.38
C GLY A 111 -15.99 -11.44 1.11
N ILE A 112 -16.07 -12.26 0.05
CA ILE A 112 -14.91 -12.97 -0.49
C ILE A 112 -14.27 -12.07 -1.55
N HIS A 113 -13.22 -11.37 -1.16
CA HIS A 113 -12.40 -10.60 -2.07
C HIS A 113 -11.29 -11.47 -2.66
N GLN A 114 -10.63 -11.06 -3.73
CA GLN A 114 -9.41 -11.73 -4.19
C GLN A 114 -8.39 -10.65 -4.44
N PHE A 115 -7.40 -10.57 -3.55
CA PHE A 115 -6.32 -9.60 -3.62
C PHE A 115 -5.11 -10.24 -4.30
N ASP A 116 -4.49 -9.51 -5.21
CA ASP A 116 -3.32 -10.00 -5.95
C ASP A 116 -2.01 -9.38 -5.44
N GLY A 117 -2.08 -8.35 -4.59
CA GLY A 117 -0.94 -7.60 -4.07
C GLY A 117 -1.18 -6.92 -2.71
N PRO A 118 -0.17 -6.23 -2.17
CA PRO A 118 -0.26 -5.54 -0.89
C PRO A 118 -1.27 -4.37 -0.93
N ALA A 119 -1.87 -4.07 0.21
CA ALA A 119 -2.62 -2.84 0.41
C ALA A 119 -1.70 -1.67 0.73
N ILE A 120 -2.16 -0.46 0.39
CA ILE A 120 -1.62 0.78 0.94
C ILE A 120 -2.64 1.42 1.88
N ALA A 121 -2.14 2.00 2.97
CA ALA A 121 -2.93 2.80 3.88
C ALA A 121 -2.65 4.27 3.61
N ILE A 122 -3.69 5.07 3.44
CA ILE A 122 -3.60 6.47 3.05
C ILE A 122 -4.43 7.33 4.00
N ARG A 123 -4.06 8.59 4.19
CA ARG A 123 -4.89 9.58 4.88
C ARG A 123 -5.36 10.61 3.87
N ARG A 124 -6.67 10.82 3.77
CA ARG A 124 -7.26 11.84 2.91
C ARG A 124 -7.67 13.04 3.73
N ALA A 125 -7.33 14.26 3.28
CA ALA A 125 -7.63 15.48 4.03
C ALA A 125 -9.13 15.65 4.36
N GLU A 126 -10.01 15.19 3.46
CA GLU A 126 -11.47 15.34 3.59
C GLU A 126 -12.09 14.45 4.67
N ASP A 127 -11.49 13.30 4.99
CA ASP A 127 -12.05 12.38 5.98
C ASP A 127 -11.88 12.94 7.42
N GLY A 128 -11.10 14.01 7.61
CA GLY A 128 -10.81 14.70 8.88
C GLY A 128 -11.41 16.10 8.97
N ALA A 129 -12.69 16.29 8.63
CA ALA A 129 -13.36 17.57 8.81
C ALA A 129 -13.58 17.87 10.31
N GLY A 130 -12.66 18.59 10.95
CA GLY A 130 -12.83 19.04 12.35
C GLY A 130 -11.57 19.25 13.19
N GLY A 131 -10.37 19.16 12.61
CA GLY A 131 -9.12 19.23 13.39
C GLY A 131 -8.74 17.91 14.07
N GLU A 132 -9.52 16.85 13.85
CA GLU A 132 -9.12 15.47 14.16
C GLU A 132 -8.31 14.90 12.99
N ALA A 133 -7.33 14.05 13.28
CA ALA A 133 -6.54 13.40 12.25
C ALA A 133 -7.47 12.57 11.34
N ALA A 134 -7.40 12.80 10.03
CA ALA A 134 -8.24 12.08 9.07
C ALA A 134 -8.05 10.55 9.23
N PRO A 135 -9.14 9.79 9.32
CA PRO A 135 -9.08 8.35 9.48
C PRO A 135 -8.48 7.70 8.23
N LEU A 136 -7.72 6.63 8.42
CA LEU A 136 -7.04 5.93 7.33
C LEU A 136 -8.04 5.31 6.34
N SER A 137 -7.80 5.44 5.05
CA SER A 137 -8.42 4.59 4.02
C SER A 137 -7.42 3.55 3.55
N TYR A 138 -7.89 2.39 3.11
CA TYR A 138 -7.05 1.30 2.60
C TYR A 138 -7.38 1.01 1.14
N LEU A 139 -6.36 0.95 0.31
CA LEU A 139 -6.48 0.62 -1.11
C LEU A 139 -5.89 -0.74 -1.38
N ALA A 140 -6.59 -1.55 -2.16
CA ALA A 140 -6.13 -2.86 -2.59
C ALA A 140 -6.61 -3.14 -4.02
N ALA A 141 -5.97 -4.08 -4.69
CA ALA A 141 -6.38 -4.53 -6.00
C ALA A 141 -6.28 -6.05 -6.12
N GLY A 142 -7.17 -6.63 -6.91
CA GLY A 142 -7.04 -8.01 -7.36
C GLY A 142 -8.26 -8.49 -8.11
N ASN A 143 -8.08 -9.56 -8.90
CA ASN A 143 -9.11 -10.21 -9.69
C ASN A 143 -10.06 -9.22 -10.42
N ASN A 144 -9.46 -8.33 -11.21
CA ASN A 144 -10.12 -7.31 -12.03
C ASN A 144 -10.81 -6.19 -11.26
N GLN A 145 -10.49 -6.01 -9.99
CA GLN A 145 -11.15 -5.05 -9.12
C GLN A 145 -10.16 -4.17 -8.37
N ILE A 146 -10.53 -2.90 -8.23
CA ILE A 146 -9.92 -1.91 -7.34
C ILE A 146 -10.85 -1.79 -6.14
N TYR A 147 -10.29 -1.88 -4.94
CA TYR A 147 -11.00 -1.75 -3.68
C TYR A 147 -10.50 -0.53 -2.91
N ALA A 148 -11.45 0.20 -2.32
CA ALA A 148 -11.17 1.23 -1.34
C ALA A 148 -12.02 0.94 -0.09
N PHE A 149 -11.36 0.73 1.04
CA PHE A 149 -11.99 0.49 2.34
C PHE A 149 -11.83 1.71 3.24
N ASN A 150 -12.86 1.99 4.03
CA ASN A 150 -12.80 2.98 5.10
C ASN A 150 -11.93 2.48 6.27
N TYR A 151 -11.66 3.36 7.23
CA TYR A 151 -10.83 3.03 8.41
C TYR A 151 -11.38 1.91 9.29
N ASN A 152 -12.70 1.74 9.25
CA ASN A 152 -13.42 0.67 9.93
C ASN A 152 -13.58 -0.55 9.02
N LEU A 153 -12.78 -0.65 7.95
CA LEU A 153 -12.69 -1.76 7.01
C LEU A 153 -14.00 -2.08 6.26
N THR A 154 -14.98 -1.17 6.26
CA THR A 154 -16.14 -1.29 5.37
C THR A 154 -15.76 -0.82 3.98
N LEU A 155 -16.29 -1.48 2.95
CA LEU A 155 -16.11 -1.06 1.57
C LEU A 155 -16.73 0.33 1.35
N ARG A 156 -16.00 1.21 0.67
CA ARG A 156 -16.46 2.57 0.37
C ARG A 156 -17.52 2.54 -0.73
N ASP A 157 -18.43 3.52 -0.69
CA ASP A 157 -19.44 3.68 -1.74
C ASP A 157 -18.79 3.76 -3.13
N ASN A 158 -19.44 3.12 -4.11
CA ASN A 158 -18.98 2.97 -5.51
C ASN A 158 -17.76 2.06 -5.73
N PHE A 159 -17.26 1.39 -4.68
CA PHE A 159 -16.27 0.31 -4.80
C PHE A 159 -16.95 -1.07 -4.63
N PRO A 160 -16.39 -2.13 -5.24
CA PRO A 160 -15.17 -2.13 -6.04
C PRO A 160 -15.38 -1.62 -7.47
N VAL A 161 -14.35 -1.00 -8.04
CA VAL A 161 -14.35 -0.59 -9.46
C VAL A 161 -13.74 -1.68 -10.32
N LYS A 162 -14.39 -2.03 -11.43
CA LYS A 162 -13.87 -3.04 -12.39
C LYS A 162 -12.88 -2.41 -13.36
N ILE A 163 -11.77 -3.09 -13.61
CA ILE A 163 -10.74 -2.65 -14.57
C ILE A 163 -11.13 -2.98 -16.02
N TYR A 164 -11.54 -4.23 -16.27
CA TYR A 164 -11.94 -4.74 -17.58
C TYR A 164 -13.45 -4.99 -17.66
N ASN A 165 -14.02 -4.63 -18.81
CA ASN A 165 -15.39 -4.97 -19.19
C ASN A 165 -15.43 -5.46 -20.66
N PRO A 166 -15.74 -6.75 -20.94
CA PRO A 166 -16.14 -7.78 -20.00
C PRO A 166 -15.03 -8.14 -19.00
N ALA A 167 -15.42 -8.67 -17.84
CA ALA A 167 -14.48 -9.06 -16.81
C ALA A 167 -13.57 -10.20 -17.28
N GLN A 168 -12.29 -10.11 -16.95
CA GLN A 168 -11.29 -11.15 -17.18
C GLN A 168 -10.43 -11.31 -15.94
N SER A 169 -9.82 -12.48 -15.74
CA SER A 169 -8.88 -12.68 -14.63
C SER A 169 -7.61 -11.85 -14.86
N THR A 170 -7.18 -11.17 -13.80
CA THR A 170 -5.95 -10.36 -13.78
C THR A 170 -5.06 -10.84 -12.64
N SER A 171 -3.80 -10.38 -12.62
CA SER A 171 -2.92 -10.54 -11.46
C SER A 171 -2.33 -9.18 -11.10
N LEU A 172 -3.05 -8.42 -10.27
CA LEU A 172 -2.74 -7.03 -9.90
C LEU A 172 -1.76 -6.96 -8.71
N PHE A 173 -0.57 -7.55 -8.88
CA PHE A 173 0.42 -7.65 -7.79
C PHE A 173 1.28 -6.38 -7.60
N LEU A 174 1.13 -5.38 -8.46
CA LEU A 174 1.81 -4.09 -8.33
C LEU A 174 1.08 -3.23 -7.30
N THR A 175 1.86 -2.50 -6.50
CA THR A 175 1.35 -1.63 -5.44
C THR A 175 0.41 -0.55 -6.02
N PRO A 176 -0.83 -0.41 -5.51
CA PRO A 176 -1.67 0.74 -5.84
C PRO A 176 -1.00 2.05 -5.45
N LEU A 177 -1.28 3.12 -6.19
CA LEU A 177 -0.75 4.46 -5.93
C LEU A 177 -1.91 5.43 -5.66
N THR A 178 -1.61 6.51 -4.97
CA THR A 178 -2.53 7.64 -4.80
C THR A 178 -1.79 8.95 -5.04
N GLY A 179 -2.51 9.95 -5.53
CA GLY A 179 -2.00 11.28 -5.83
C GLY A 179 -3.15 12.25 -6.14
N VAL A 180 -2.80 13.49 -6.46
CA VAL A 180 -3.77 14.52 -6.86
C VAL A 180 -3.80 14.61 -8.37
N PHE A 181 -4.95 14.38 -8.98
CA PHE A 181 -5.14 14.38 -10.43
C PHE A 181 -6.20 15.41 -10.83
N PRO A 182 -6.30 15.78 -12.11
CA PRO A 182 -7.42 16.59 -12.58
C PRO A 182 -8.70 15.74 -12.58
N ASP A 183 -9.81 16.35 -12.18
CA ASP A 183 -11.14 15.80 -12.43
C ASP A 183 -11.65 16.21 -13.83
N HIS A 184 -12.87 15.81 -14.20
CA HIS A 184 -13.45 16.18 -15.51
C HIS A 184 -13.73 17.67 -15.70
N ARG A 185 -13.52 18.50 -14.67
CA ARG A 185 -13.58 19.96 -14.72
C ARG A 185 -12.18 20.59 -14.63
N SER A 186 -11.12 19.78 -14.67
CA SER A 186 -9.72 20.19 -14.47
C SER A 186 -9.42 20.74 -13.07
N GLU A 187 -10.28 20.42 -12.09
CA GLU A 187 -10.05 20.72 -10.68
C GLU A 187 -9.26 19.59 -10.04
N ALA A 188 -8.37 19.91 -9.09
CA ALA A 188 -7.61 18.92 -8.35
C ALA A 188 -8.53 17.98 -7.54
N THR A 189 -8.30 16.67 -7.64
CA THR A 189 -9.03 15.64 -6.90
C THR A 189 -8.10 14.50 -6.51
N ASP A 190 -8.38 13.84 -5.39
CA ASP A 190 -7.64 12.63 -5.00
C ASP A 190 -7.96 11.48 -5.97
N GLY A 191 -6.91 10.85 -6.47
CA GLY A 191 -6.98 9.71 -7.38
C GLY A 191 -6.32 8.45 -6.84
N ILE A 192 -6.78 7.32 -7.37
CA ILE A 192 -6.22 5.99 -7.17
C ILE A 192 -5.71 5.50 -8.53
N VAL A 193 -4.47 5.06 -8.58
CA VAL A 193 -3.88 4.43 -9.77
C VAL A 193 -3.57 2.97 -9.47
N VAL A 194 -4.05 2.07 -10.33
CA VAL A 194 -3.74 0.65 -10.30
C VAL A 194 -3.22 0.22 -11.67
N ALA A 195 -2.13 -0.53 -11.65
CA ALA A 195 -1.51 -1.05 -12.87
C ALA A 195 -1.68 -2.57 -12.97
N ASP A 196 -2.21 -3.00 -14.11
CA ASP A 196 -2.10 -4.38 -14.56
C ASP A 196 -0.69 -4.59 -15.13
N PRO A 197 0.09 -5.57 -14.63
CA PRO A 197 1.39 -5.95 -15.21
C PRO A 197 1.37 -6.18 -16.73
N ALA A 198 0.21 -6.51 -17.30
CA ALA A 198 0.02 -6.63 -18.76
C ALA A 198 0.15 -5.30 -19.53
N GLY A 199 0.28 -4.15 -18.85
CA GLY A 199 0.52 -2.85 -19.47
C GLY A 199 -0.70 -1.94 -19.56
N LEU A 200 -1.75 -2.21 -18.79
CA LEU A 200 -2.89 -1.29 -18.62
C LEU A 200 -2.77 -0.57 -17.28
N ILE A 201 -2.92 0.75 -17.30
CA ILE A 201 -2.93 1.58 -16.10
C ILE A 201 -4.29 2.24 -16.00
N VAL A 202 -4.94 2.08 -14.85
CA VAL A 202 -6.26 2.62 -14.58
C VAL A 202 -6.18 3.66 -13.47
N GLY A 203 -6.78 4.81 -13.70
CA GLY A 203 -6.95 5.89 -12.74
C GLY A 203 -8.42 6.10 -12.43
N VAL A 204 -8.78 6.09 -11.15
CA VAL A 204 -10.15 6.33 -10.67
C VAL A 204 -10.15 7.29 -9.50
N GLY A 205 -11.16 8.15 -9.41
CA GLY A 205 -11.39 8.97 -8.23
C GLY A 205 -11.97 8.15 -7.07
N PHE A 206 -11.96 8.72 -5.88
CA PHE A 206 -12.61 8.13 -4.69
C PHE A 206 -14.14 8.09 -4.76
N ASP A 207 -14.74 8.66 -5.82
CA ASP A 207 -16.14 8.51 -6.15
C ASP A 207 -16.43 7.31 -7.08
N GLY A 208 -15.39 6.54 -7.43
CA GLY A 208 -15.46 5.35 -8.29
C GLY A 208 -15.51 5.64 -9.79
N LYS A 209 -15.42 6.92 -10.21
CA LYS A 209 -15.39 7.28 -11.62
C LYS A 209 -13.96 7.26 -12.16
N SER A 210 -13.82 6.96 -13.45
CA SER A 210 -12.54 7.10 -14.15
C SER A 210 -12.05 8.54 -14.10
N LEU A 211 -10.77 8.73 -13.82
CA LEU A 211 -10.11 10.03 -14.00
C LEU A 211 -9.99 10.34 -15.50
N PRO A 212 -9.88 11.62 -15.89
CA PRO A 212 -9.50 12.02 -17.24
C PRO A 212 -8.24 11.29 -17.72
N ASP A 213 -8.15 11.06 -19.03
CA ASP A 213 -7.01 10.45 -19.73
C ASP A 213 -6.68 8.99 -19.37
N PHE A 214 -7.32 8.43 -18.35
CA PHE A 214 -7.28 7.00 -18.06
C PHE A 214 -8.38 6.23 -18.83
N PRO A 215 -8.13 4.96 -19.18
CA PRO A 215 -6.91 4.19 -18.90
C PRO A 215 -5.76 4.48 -19.89
N LEU A 216 -4.53 4.27 -19.42
CA LEU A 216 -3.32 4.33 -20.24
C LEU A 216 -2.89 2.93 -20.65
N ALA A 217 -2.51 2.75 -21.92
CA ALA A 217 -2.05 1.48 -22.46
C ALA A 217 -0.60 1.59 -22.96
N LEU A 218 0.29 0.78 -22.38
CA LEU A 218 1.72 0.76 -22.72
C LEU A 218 2.03 -0.03 -23.99
N GLY A 219 1.17 -0.99 -24.33
CA GLY A 219 1.41 -1.95 -25.41
C GLY A 219 2.48 -3.00 -25.10
N ASP A 220 3.01 -3.02 -23.88
CA ASP A 220 4.01 -3.97 -23.37
C ASP A 220 3.83 -4.14 -21.84
N SER A 221 4.37 -5.22 -21.29
CA SER A 221 4.28 -5.51 -19.86
C SER A 221 5.16 -4.58 -19.03
N LEU A 222 4.68 -4.22 -17.85
CA LEU A 222 5.44 -3.45 -16.87
C LEU A 222 6.60 -4.28 -16.30
N ALA A 223 7.78 -3.66 -16.19
CA ALA A 223 8.94 -4.26 -15.54
C ALA A 223 8.97 -3.99 -14.02
N ALA A 224 8.27 -2.94 -13.56
CA ALA A 224 8.21 -2.53 -12.17
C ALA A 224 6.89 -1.80 -11.88
N SER A 225 6.58 -1.59 -10.59
CA SER A 225 5.49 -0.71 -10.17
C SER A 225 5.69 0.70 -10.75
N PRO A 226 4.63 1.38 -11.21
CA PRO A 226 4.70 2.79 -11.57
C PRO A 226 5.12 3.66 -10.38
N VAL A 227 5.49 4.90 -10.67
CA VAL A 227 5.78 5.92 -9.64
C VAL A 227 5.01 7.19 -9.96
N LEU A 228 4.58 7.88 -8.90
CA LEU A 228 4.03 9.24 -8.96
C LEU A 228 5.06 10.20 -8.36
N ALA A 229 5.40 11.25 -9.09
CA ALA A 229 6.31 12.30 -8.63
C ALA A 229 6.12 13.55 -9.49
N ASP A 230 6.40 14.72 -8.92
CA ASP A 230 6.66 15.95 -9.66
C ASP A 230 8.08 15.85 -10.25
N LEU A 231 8.15 15.53 -11.55
CA LEU A 231 9.36 15.25 -12.31
C LEU A 231 9.93 16.48 -13.00
N ASP A 232 9.10 17.48 -13.29
CA ASP A 232 9.52 18.69 -14.02
C ASP A 232 9.50 19.99 -13.18
N GLY A 233 8.93 19.93 -11.98
CA GLY A 233 8.98 20.97 -10.96
C GLY A 233 7.88 22.02 -11.07
N ASP A 234 6.79 21.74 -11.81
CA ASP A 234 5.68 22.67 -11.97
C ASP A 234 4.60 22.57 -10.88
N GLY A 235 4.67 21.53 -10.06
CA GLY A 235 3.85 21.32 -8.88
C GLY A 235 2.60 20.45 -9.09
N ASP A 236 2.35 19.97 -10.31
CA ASP A 236 1.42 18.86 -10.52
C ASP A 236 2.15 17.49 -10.52
N ILE A 237 1.43 16.40 -10.82
CA ILE A 237 1.94 15.05 -10.62
C ILE A 237 2.15 14.35 -11.97
N GLU A 238 3.33 13.79 -12.16
CA GLU A 238 3.57 12.86 -13.27
C GLU A 238 3.42 11.41 -12.81
N LEU A 239 2.95 10.57 -13.74
CA LEU A 239 3.08 9.12 -13.65
C LEU A 239 4.23 8.65 -14.55
N ALA A 240 5.21 7.95 -13.98
CA ALA A 240 6.28 7.30 -14.74
C ALA A 240 6.23 5.78 -14.65
N CYS A 241 6.55 5.12 -15.76
CA CYS A 241 6.51 3.67 -15.93
C CYS A 241 7.68 3.16 -16.76
N VAL A 242 8.06 1.91 -16.54
CA VAL A 242 9.06 1.20 -17.37
C VAL A 242 8.52 -0.16 -17.81
N THR A 243 8.70 -0.48 -19.09
CA THR A 243 8.28 -1.78 -19.65
C THR A 243 9.44 -2.78 -19.69
N ILE A 244 9.12 -4.07 -19.82
CA ILE A 244 10.12 -5.14 -19.96
C ILE A 244 10.95 -4.96 -21.23
N GLY A 245 10.37 -4.40 -22.31
CA GLY A 245 11.07 -4.01 -23.52
C GLY A 245 12.05 -2.83 -23.34
N GLY A 246 12.12 -2.23 -22.15
CA GLY A 246 13.04 -1.14 -21.82
C GLY A 246 12.55 0.25 -22.21
N SER A 247 11.26 0.39 -22.57
CA SER A 247 10.66 1.71 -22.83
C SER A 247 10.30 2.38 -21.51
N VAL A 248 10.55 3.69 -21.43
CA VAL A 248 10.15 4.53 -20.30
C VAL A 248 9.08 5.50 -20.77
N PHE A 249 8.01 5.60 -20.01
CA PHE A 249 6.90 6.51 -20.26
C PHE A 249 6.75 7.46 -19.07
N ALA A 250 6.34 8.69 -19.36
CA ALA A 250 5.93 9.69 -18.38
C ALA A 250 4.69 10.41 -18.90
N TRP A 251 3.67 10.55 -18.06
CA TRP A 251 2.48 11.35 -18.32
C TRP A 251 2.39 12.45 -17.27
N ASP A 252 2.29 13.69 -17.73
CA ASP A 252 1.99 14.89 -16.95
C ASP A 252 0.46 15.03 -16.88
N PHE A 253 -0.04 15.37 -15.69
CA PHE A 253 -1.45 15.53 -15.40
C PHE A 253 -1.76 16.94 -14.89
N SER A 254 -1.82 17.88 -15.82
CA SER A 254 -2.08 19.28 -15.52
C SER A 254 -3.36 19.51 -14.70
N THR A 255 -3.17 20.08 -13.51
CA THR A 255 -4.27 20.49 -12.61
C THR A 255 -4.34 22.00 -12.49
N VAL A 256 -5.55 22.55 -12.36
CA VAL A 256 -5.68 23.95 -11.93
C VAL A 256 -5.54 24.00 -10.42
N LEU A 257 -4.30 24.06 -9.92
CA LEU A 257 -4.03 24.35 -8.51
C LEU A 257 -4.17 25.87 -8.28
N GLU A 258 -5.04 26.28 -7.37
CA GLU A 258 -4.84 27.59 -6.74
C GLU A 258 -3.50 27.52 -6.00
N ALA A 259 -2.62 28.49 -6.25
CA ALA A 259 -1.17 28.44 -6.03
C ALA A 259 -0.66 28.30 -4.57
N ASP A 260 -1.46 27.79 -3.63
CA ASP A 260 -1.16 27.81 -2.20
C ASP A 260 -1.37 26.47 -1.45
N VAL A 261 -1.47 25.32 -2.14
CA VAL A 261 -1.66 24.03 -1.45
C VAL A 261 -0.54 23.03 -1.77
N PHE A 262 0.56 23.11 -1.03
CA PHE A 262 1.55 22.04 -0.95
C PHE A 262 1.19 21.12 0.24
N TYR A 263 0.96 19.83 -0.03
CA TYR A 263 0.91 18.80 1.01
C TYR A 263 2.30 18.16 1.14
N TRP A 264 2.91 18.26 2.31
CA TRP A 264 4.07 17.46 2.73
C TRP A 264 3.66 16.41 3.76
#